data_AF-A0A1H9VZW0-F1
#
_entry.id   AF-A0A1H9VZW0-F1
#
_cell.length_a   1.000
_cell.length_b   1.000
_cell.length_c   1.000
_cell.angle_alpha   90.00
_cell.angle_beta   90.00
_cell.angle_gamma   90.00
#
_symmetry.space_group_name_H-M   'P 1'
#
loop_
_entity.id
_entity.type
_entity.pdbx_description
1 polymer ?
#
loop_
_entity_poly.entity_id
_entity_poly.type
_entity_poly.pdbx_seq_one_letter_code
_entity_poly.pdbx_strand_id
1 'polypeptide(L)'
;MDRILFSLPVHDRPDIVRDQIENINYFCPGSLICLHVAEGAAASREEFARSCDFENVVLNPQSLAFAVSDGLMHTHVSNFLHMLDTGLPFDKIVLISSDEMLVKDGLGAYVSRYPLGVHAEVLDLATDWGVFSPELLQTVAMQGFLTAMGLPLYFGGQAEGQFFSKSIFSHLTRLFIENFPMKPCGFPTEQVIGPTVAARYFVTRTDGVPPVTLSNKSNTLVISDDVIARVRSGKGTIFAKRRPGALRSPHIGASVLKGVFSVTHVPREDCDLRRHIRSLMI
;
A
#
# COMPACT_ATOMS: atom_id res chain seq x y z
N MET A 1 9.31 -4.21 -19.54
CA MET A 1 8.80 -3.32 -18.48
C MET A 1 7.90 -4.16 -17.63
N ASP A 2 8.13 -4.20 -16.33
CA ASP A 2 7.35 -5.04 -15.42
C ASP A 2 5.90 -4.57 -15.38
N ARG A 3 4.96 -5.51 -15.44
CA ARG A 3 3.54 -5.21 -15.32
C ARG A 3 3.16 -5.16 -13.84
N ILE A 4 2.63 -4.01 -13.41
CA ILE A 4 2.19 -3.79 -12.03
C ILE A 4 0.74 -4.26 -11.88
N LEU A 5 0.48 -4.99 -10.79
CA LEU A 5 -0.84 -5.19 -10.20
C LEU A 5 -1.04 -4.20 -9.06
N PHE A 6 -2.02 -3.30 -9.16
CA PHE A 6 -2.51 -2.52 -8.03
C PHE A 6 -3.55 -3.33 -7.27
N SER A 7 -3.29 -3.57 -5.99
CA SER A 7 -4.25 -4.21 -5.09
C SER A 7 -4.99 -3.14 -4.30
N LEU A 8 -6.28 -2.96 -4.59
CA LEU A 8 -7.06 -1.81 -4.15
C LEU A 8 -8.32 -2.25 -3.37
N PRO A 9 -8.26 -2.26 -2.03
CA PRO A 9 -9.44 -2.45 -1.18
C PRO A 9 -10.32 -1.20 -1.15
N VAL A 10 -11.63 -1.39 -1.31
CA VAL A 10 -12.62 -0.32 -1.41
C VAL A 10 -13.85 -0.60 -0.54
N HIS A 11 -14.37 0.45 0.09
CA HIS A 11 -15.60 0.43 0.90
C HIS A 11 -16.47 1.68 0.66
N ASP A 12 -15.95 2.64 -0.11
CA ASP A 12 -16.52 3.96 -0.36
C ASP A 12 -17.37 3.99 -1.65
N ARG A 13 -17.54 5.19 -2.24
CA ARG A 13 -18.33 5.43 -3.44
C ARG A 13 -17.61 4.99 -4.73
N PRO A 14 -18.31 4.35 -5.69
CA PRO A 14 -17.72 3.91 -6.94
C PRO A 14 -17.14 5.02 -7.83
N ASP A 15 -17.68 6.24 -7.77
CA ASP A 15 -17.20 7.35 -8.61
C ASP A 15 -15.81 7.83 -8.20
N ILE A 16 -15.47 7.76 -6.91
CA ILE A 16 -14.14 8.11 -6.40
C ILE A 16 -13.12 7.05 -6.82
N VAL A 17 -13.51 5.78 -6.78
CA VAL A 17 -12.68 4.66 -7.21
C VAL A 17 -12.46 4.71 -8.72
N ARG A 18 -13.48 5.08 -9.49
CA ARG A 18 -13.35 5.34 -10.93
C ARG A 18 -12.30 6.42 -11.22
N ASP A 19 -12.37 7.56 -10.55
CA ASP A 19 -11.39 8.66 -10.71
C ASP A 19 -9.96 8.20 -10.35
N GLN A 20 -9.82 7.34 -9.33
CA GLN A 20 -8.54 6.73 -9.00
C GLN A 20 -8.04 5.76 -10.09
N ILE A 21 -8.92 4.97 -10.70
CA ILE A 21 -8.59 4.09 -11.82
C ILE A 21 -8.14 4.90 -13.03
N GLU A 22 -8.84 5.99 -13.37
CA GLU A 22 -8.47 6.89 -14.47
C GLU A 22 -7.09 7.52 -14.20
N ASN A 23 -6.81 7.92 -12.96
CA ASN A 23 -5.49 8.39 -12.53
C ASN A 23 -4.39 7.32 -12.67
N ILE A 24 -4.65 6.07 -12.26
CA ILE A 24 -3.72 4.95 -12.43
C ILE A 24 -3.44 4.68 -13.90
N ASN A 25 -4.48 4.64 -14.73
CA ASN A 25 -4.39 4.37 -16.16
C ASN A 25 -3.58 5.44 -16.90
N TYR A 26 -3.67 6.69 -16.44
CA TYR A 26 -2.89 7.79 -16.99
C TYR A 26 -1.40 7.70 -16.60
N PHE A 27 -1.08 7.64 -15.31
CA PHE A 27 0.31 7.70 -14.82
C PHE A 27 1.07 6.37 -14.89
N CYS A 28 0.35 5.25 -14.99
CA CYS A 28 0.91 3.91 -15.03
C CYS A 28 0.16 3.01 -16.04
N PRO A 29 0.20 3.35 -17.33
CA PRO A 29 -0.50 2.61 -18.37
C PRO A 29 -0.01 1.15 -18.48
N GLY A 30 -0.92 0.25 -18.85
CA GLY A 30 -0.65 -1.18 -18.98
C GLY A 30 -0.62 -1.97 -17.66
N SER A 31 -0.83 -1.31 -16.52
CA SER A 31 -1.03 -1.95 -15.23
C SER A 31 -2.36 -2.72 -15.15
N LEU A 32 -2.46 -3.63 -14.18
CA LEU A 32 -3.69 -4.30 -13.77
C LEU A 32 -4.16 -3.72 -12.44
N ILE A 33 -5.46 -3.73 -12.19
CA ILE A 33 -6.05 -3.27 -10.94
C ILE A 33 -7.00 -4.36 -10.45
N CYS A 34 -6.78 -4.86 -9.23
CA CYS A 34 -7.70 -5.77 -8.57
C CYS A 34 -8.47 -5.03 -7.47
N LEU A 35 -9.79 -4.92 -7.63
CA LEU A 35 -10.68 -4.27 -6.68
C LEU A 35 -11.21 -5.29 -5.69
N HIS A 36 -11.01 -5.02 -4.40
CA HIS A 36 -11.64 -5.77 -3.31
C HIS A 36 -12.77 -4.94 -2.70
N VAL A 37 -14.02 -5.26 -3.04
CA VAL A 37 -15.19 -4.59 -2.45
C VAL A 37 -15.47 -5.21 -1.08
N ALA A 38 -15.32 -4.40 -0.02
CA ALA A 38 -15.51 -4.81 1.36
C ALA A 38 -16.89 -5.43 1.59
N GLU A 39 -16.96 -6.39 2.52
CA GLU A 39 -18.24 -6.80 3.10
C GLU A 39 -18.89 -5.59 3.80
N GLY A 40 -20.16 -5.31 3.49
CA GLY A 40 -20.86 -4.14 4.04
C GLY A 40 -20.45 -2.79 3.44
N ALA A 41 -19.77 -2.78 2.28
CA ALA A 41 -19.51 -1.54 1.54
C ALA A 41 -20.82 -0.78 1.24
N ALA A 42 -20.73 0.55 1.17
CA ALA A 42 -21.90 1.41 0.96
C ALA A 42 -22.56 1.19 -0.42
N ALA A 43 -21.75 0.87 -1.42
CA ALA A 43 -22.19 0.56 -2.77
C ALA A 43 -22.09 -0.95 -3.06
N SER A 44 -22.98 -1.45 -3.91
CA SER A 44 -23.00 -2.87 -4.26
C SER A 44 -21.84 -3.24 -5.19
N ARG A 45 -21.53 -4.54 -5.25
CA ARG A 45 -20.52 -5.06 -6.18
C ARG A 45 -20.92 -4.79 -7.64
N GLU A 46 -22.21 -4.84 -7.94
CA GLU A 46 -22.77 -4.55 -9.26
C GLU A 46 -22.63 -3.06 -9.62
N GLU A 47 -22.71 -2.17 -8.65
CA GLU A 47 -22.43 -0.74 -8.85
C GLU A 47 -20.96 -0.48 -9.14
N PHE A 48 -20.06 -1.15 -8.42
CA PHE A 48 -18.63 -1.12 -8.73
C PHE A 48 -18.33 -1.69 -10.12
N ALA A 49 -18.90 -2.83 -10.47
CA ALA A 49 -18.72 -3.45 -11.79
C ALA A 49 -19.16 -2.53 -12.93
N ARG A 50 -20.29 -1.81 -12.77
CA ARG A 50 -20.75 -0.84 -13.78
C ARG A 50 -19.92 0.44 -13.83
N SER A 51 -19.49 0.95 -12.68
CA SER A 51 -18.82 2.26 -12.59
C SER A 51 -17.33 2.18 -12.90
N CYS A 52 -16.71 1.04 -12.61
CA CYS A 52 -15.29 0.75 -12.77
C CYS A 52 -15.04 -0.23 -13.94
N ASP A 53 -15.86 -0.15 -14.99
CA ASP A 53 -15.75 -0.99 -16.19
C ASP A 53 -14.57 -0.54 -17.07
N PHE A 54 -13.38 -1.04 -16.75
CA PHE A 54 -12.16 -0.85 -17.52
C PHE A 54 -11.53 -2.21 -17.81
N GLU A 55 -10.95 -2.39 -19.00
CA GLU A 55 -10.37 -3.67 -19.44
C GLU A 55 -9.31 -4.23 -18.48
N ASN A 56 -8.56 -3.34 -17.81
CA ASN A 56 -7.50 -3.72 -16.90
C ASN A 56 -7.94 -3.86 -15.43
N VAL A 57 -9.24 -3.73 -15.14
CA VAL A 57 -9.82 -3.84 -13.80
C VAL A 57 -10.45 -5.22 -13.64
N VAL A 58 -10.12 -5.89 -12.54
CA VAL A 58 -10.70 -7.17 -12.14
C VAL A 58 -11.33 -7.02 -10.76
N LEU A 59 -12.61 -7.36 -10.63
CA LEU A 59 -13.29 -7.40 -9.32
C LEU A 59 -13.06 -8.75 -8.66
N ASN A 60 -12.42 -8.74 -7.50
CA ASN A 60 -12.26 -9.94 -6.67
C ASN A 60 -13.63 -10.48 -6.26
N PRO A 61 -13.98 -11.75 -6.52
CA PRO A 61 -15.28 -12.34 -6.20
C PRO A 61 -15.54 -12.40 -4.69
N GLN A 62 -14.49 -12.39 -3.87
CA GLN A 62 -14.62 -12.38 -2.42
C GLN A 62 -14.93 -10.97 -1.91
N SER A 63 -15.73 -10.90 -0.85
CA SER A 63 -15.99 -9.68 -0.10
C SER A 63 -15.69 -9.97 1.36
N LEU A 64 -14.42 -9.80 1.73
CA LEU A 64 -13.96 -9.92 3.11
C LEU A 64 -14.16 -8.59 3.84
N ALA A 65 -14.74 -8.65 5.04
CA ALA A 65 -14.83 -7.49 5.92
C ALA A 65 -13.45 -6.94 6.29
N PHE A 66 -13.38 -5.63 6.48
CA PHE A 66 -12.27 -4.97 7.15
C PHE A 66 -12.76 -3.75 7.91
N ALA A 67 -12.02 -3.40 8.95
CA ALA A 67 -12.25 -2.18 9.73
C ALA A 67 -10.95 -1.40 9.82
N VAL A 68 -11.09 -0.07 10.02
CA VAL A 68 -9.95 0.80 10.28
C VAL A 68 -9.22 0.28 11.52
N SER A 69 -7.90 0.07 11.40
CA SER A 69 -7.00 -0.44 12.46
C SER A 69 -7.05 -1.94 12.76
N ASP A 70 -7.96 -2.74 12.17
CA ASP A 70 -8.03 -4.20 12.41
C ASP A 70 -7.26 -5.05 11.39
N GLY A 71 -6.63 -4.38 10.40
CA GLY A 71 -5.80 -5.01 9.39
C GLY A 71 -6.48 -5.17 8.03
N LEU A 72 -5.68 -5.06 6.98
CA LEU A 72 -6.09 -5.14 5.58
C LEU A 72 -5.27 -6.16 4.78
N MET A 73 -4.24 -6.80 5.36
CA MET A 73 -3.40 -7.70 4.59
C MET A 73 -4.17 -8.89 3.99
N HIS A 74 -5.22 -9.38 4.66
CA HIS A 74 -6.06 -10.47 4.14
C HIS A 74 -6.79 -10.09 2.85
N THR A 75 -7.18 -8.82 2.66
CA THR A 75 -7.82 -8.37 1.40
C THR A 75 -6.79 -8.28 0.27
N HIS A 76 -5.59 -7.79 0.56
CA HIS A 76 -4.50 -7.78 -0.41
C HIS A 76 -4.05 -9.20 -0.80
N VAL A 77 -4.00 -10.13 0.17
CA VAL A 77 -3.76 -11.55 -0.08
C VAL A 77 -4.86 -12.16 -0.94
N SER A 78 -6.13 -11.88 -0.64
CA SER A 78 -7.28 -12.33 -1.45
C SER A 78 -7.19 -11.82 -2.89
N ASN A 79 -6.88 -10.54 -3.09
CA ASN A 79 -6.66 -9.96 -4.42
C ASN A 79 -5.51 -10.64 -5.17
N PHE A 80 -4.39 -10.88 -4.50
CA PHE A 80 -3.25 -11.55 -5.11
C PHE A 80 -3.61 -12.96 -5.58
N LEU A 81 -4.24 -13.77 -4.72
CA LEU A 81 -4.70 -15.12 -5.06
C LEU A 81 -5.67 -15.08 -6.23
N HIS A 82 -6.66 -14.19 -6.19
CA HIS A 82 -7.62 -14.06 -7.28
C HIS A 82 -6.93 -13.72 -8.61
N MET A 83 -5.99 -12.78 -8.60
CA MET A 83 -5.24 -12.42 -9.81
C MET A 83 -4.35 -13.56 -10.31
N LEU A 84 -3.84 -14.44 -9.44
CA LEU A 84 -3.18 -15.67 -9.89
C LEU A 84 -4.15 -16.58 -10.65
N ASP A 85 -5.37 -16.76 -10.12
CA ASP A 85 -6.39 -17.63 -10.72
C ASP A 85 -6.88 -17.12 -12.09
N THR A 86 -6.89 -15.80 -12.31
CA THR A 86 -7.25 -15.22 -13.63
C THR A 86 -6.25 -15.57 -14.74
N GLY A 87 -5.01 -15.95 -14.38
CA GLY A 87 -3.92 -16.18 -15.32
C GLY A 87 -3.36 -14.91 -15.99
N LEU A 88 -3.86 -13.72 -15.64
CA LEU A 88 -3.35 -12.46 -16.19
C LEU A 88 -1.91 -12.22 -15.70
N PRO A 89 -0.96 -11.91 -16.60
CA PRO A 89 0.44 -11.75 -16.22
C PRO A 89 0.67 -10.43 -15.49
N PHE A 90 1.41 -10.48 -14.39
CA PHE A 90 1.96 -9.36 -13.64
C PHE A 90 3.26 -9.79 -12.94
N ASP A 91 4.16 -8.83 -12.70
CA ASP A 91 5.50 -9.07 -12.15
C ASP A 91 5.67 -8.44 -10.76
N LYS A 92 4.93 -7.35 -10.52
CA LYS A 92 4.94 -6.58 -9.28
C LYS A 92 3.53 -6.43 -8.75
N ILE A 93 3.40 -6.32 -7.44
CA ILE A 93 2.18 -5.88 -6.78
C ILE A 93 2.47 -4.62 -5.98
N VAL A 94 1.59 -3.63 -6.08
CA VAL A 94 1.60 -2.39 -5.29
C VAL A 94 0.34 -2.37 -4.43
N LEU A 95 0.51 -2.12 -3.13
CA LEU A 95 -0.58 -1.98 -2.18
C LEU A 95 -1.00 -0.50 -2.12
N ILE A 96 -2.26 -0.22 -2.43
CA ILE A 96 -2.80 1.15 -2.54
C ILE A 96 -4.13 1.27 -1.80
N SER A 97 -4.40 2.44 -1.22
CA SER A 97 -5.67 2.78 -0.55
C SER A 97 -6.59 3.61 -1.46
N SER A 98 -7.89 3.66 -1.18
CA SER A 98 -8.88 4.42 -1.97
C SER A 98 -8.74 5.95 -1.90
N ASP A 99 -7.87 6.48 -1.05
CA ASP A 99 -7.56 7.90 -0.88
C ASP A 99 -6.15 8.28 -1.37
N GLU A 100 -5.52 7.43 -2.17
CA GLU A 100 -4.21 7.64 -2.77
C GLU A 100 -4.32 7.98 -4.26
N MET A 101 -3.54 8.95 -4.73
CA MET A 101 -3.45 9.27 -6.16
C MET A 101 -2.00 9.43 -6.63
N LEU A 102 -1.72 8.93 -7.83
CA LEU A 102 -0.46 9.18 -8.54
C LEU A 102 -0.42 10.64 -9.01
N VAL A 103 0.77 11.22 -8.98
CA VAL A 103 1.02 12.61 -9.35
C VAL A 103 2.12 12.77 -10.40
N LYS A 104 2.81 11.67 -10.76
CA LYS A 104 3.87 11.66 -11.78
C LYS A 104 4.05 10.29 -12.44
N ASP A 105 4.55 10.31 -13.67
CA ASP A 105 4.86 9.12 -14.45
C ASP A 105 6.13 8.39 -13.99
N GLY A 106 6.35 7.21 -14.54
CA GLY A 106 7.60 6.46 -14.40
C GLY A 106 7.62 5.44 -13.27
N LEU A 107 6.49 5.23 -12.58
CA LEU A 107 6.35 4.25 -11.51
C LEU A 107 6.78 2.85 -11.97
N GLY A 108 6.25 2.37 -13.10
CA GLY A 108 6.61 1.07 -13.67
C GLY A 108 8.11 0.87 -13.89
N ALA A 109 8.78 1.88 -14.46
CA ALA A 109 10.23 1.85 -14.70
C ALA A 109 11.07 1.98 -13.43
N TYR A 110 10.50 2.53 -12.35
CA TYR A 110 11.15 2.62 -11.05
C TYR A 110 11.04 1.29 -10.29
N VAL A 111 9.83 0.75 -10.13
CA VAL A 111 9.62 -0.49 -9.36
C VAL A 111 10.24 -1.71 -10.04
N SER A 112 10.42 -1.71 -11.36
CA SER A 112 11.08 -2.81 -12.06
C SER A 112 12.55 -2.99 -11.66
N ARG A 113 13.18 -1.96 -11.09
CA ARG A 113 14.58 -1.99 -10.66
C ARG A 113 14.78 -2.63 -9.30
N TYR A 114 13.71 -2.76 -8.53
CA TYR A 114 13.79 -3.19 -7.13
C TYR A 114 12.86 -4.37 -6.87
N PRO A 115 13.32 -5.43 -6.19
CA PRO A 115 12.47 -6.53 -5.79
C PRO A 115 11.36 -6.11 -4.82
N LEU A 116 11.59 -5.12 -3.97
CA LEU A 116 10.58 -4.57 -3.06
C LEU A 116 10.85 -3.09 -2.73
N GLY A 117 9.80 -2.37 -2.35
CA GLY A 117 9.90 -1.06 -1.73
C GLY A 117 8.95 -0.96 -0.56
N VAL A 118 9.50 -0.97 0.64
CA VAL A 118 8.77 -1.12 1.90
C VAL A 118 9.47 -0.30 2.97
N HIS A 119 8.69 0.31 3.85
CA HIS A 119 9.22 0.94 5.05
C HIS A 119 9.27 -0.10 6.15
N ALA A 120 10.44 -0.35 6.74
CA ALA A 120 10.61 -1.30 7.82
C ALA A 120 11.43 -0.67 8.95
N GLU A 121 10.79 -0.45 10.08
CA GLU A 121 11.39 0.00 11.34
C GLU A 121 11.29 -1.14 12.34
N VAL A 122 12.37 -1.38 13.09
CA VAL A 122 12.36 -2.39 14.14
C VAL A 122 11.41 -1.97 15.25
N LEU A 123 10.77 -2.94 15.91
CA LEU A 123 10.08 -2.70 17.17
C LEU A 123 11.02 -1.98 18.15
N ASP A 124 10.64 -0.75 18.49
CA ASP A 124 11.31 0.07 19.49
C ASP A 124 10.29 0.40 20.58
N LEU A 125 10.48 -0.13 21.79
CA LEU A 125 9.60 0.10 22.93
C LEU A 125 9.63 1.56 23.42
N ALA A 126 10.61 2.36 22.99
CA ALA A 126 10.61 3.81 23.20
C ALA A 126 9.75 4.55 22.16
N THR A 127 9.33 3.87 21.08
CA THR A 127 8.45 4.40 20.07
C THR A 127 6.99 4.12 20.44
N ASP A 128 6.27 5.17 20.79
CA ASP A 128 4.85 5.18 21.21
C ASP A 128 3.87 4.94 20.03
N TRP A 129 4.18 4.01 19.14
CA TRP A 129 3.33 3.72 17.98
C TRP A 129 2.38 2.57 18.27
N GLY A 130 1.07 2.78 18.06
CA GLY A 130 0.02 1.83 18.43
C GLY A 130 0.07 0.45 17.76
N VAL A 131 0.93 0.25 16.76
CA VAL A 131 1.15 -1.05 16.11
C VAL A 131 2.24 -1.86 16.81
N PHE A 132 3.14 -1.19 17.53
CA PHE A 132 4.18 -1.81 18.33
C PHE A 132 3.62 -2.20 19.70
N SER A 133 2.91 -3.32 19.73
CA SER A 133 2.35 -3.95 20.93
C SER A 133 3.20 -5.16 21.36
N PRO A 134 3.70 -5.18 22.62
CA PRO A 134 4.28 -6.38 23.22
C PRO A 134 3.30 -7.55 23.30
N GLU A 135 2.01 -7.29 23.44
CA GLU A 135 0.95 -8.30 23.47
C GLU A 135 0.86 -9.04 22.12
N LEU A 136 1.00 -8.31 21.01
CA LEU A 136 1.04 -8.90 19.68
C LEU A 136 2.19 -9.91 19.52
N LEU A 137 3.37 -9.60 20.09
CA LEU A 137 4.50 -10.55 20.10
C LEU A 137 4.13 -11.86 20.78
N GLN A 138 3.26 -11.85 21.80
CA GLN A 138 2.92 -13.06 22.57
C GLN A 138 1.83 -13.91 21.89
N THR A 139 1.23 -13.46 20.80
CA THR A 139 0.20 -14.23 20.10
C THR A 139 0.80 -15.45 19.39
N VAL A 140 0.07 -16.58 19.39
CA VAL A 140 0.47 -17.81 18.70
C VAL A 140 0.72 -17.56 17.21
N ALA A 141 -0.16 -16.76 16.58
CA ALA A 141 -0.04 -16.36 15.19
C ALA A 141 1.28 -15.64 14.89
N MET A 142 1.61 -14.61 15.68
CA MET A 142 2.85 -13.84 15.49
C MET A 142 4.09 -14.69 15.80
N GLN A 143 4.06 -15.51 16.84
CA GLN A 143 5.16 -16.42 17.17
C GLN A 143 5.42 -17.44 16.06
N GLY A 144 4.37 -18.02 15.48
CA GLY A 144 4.48 -18.91 14.32
C GLY A 144 5.09 -18.21 13.11
N PHE A 145 4.60 -16.99 12.81
CA PHE A 145 5.09 -16.19 11.70
C PHE A 145 6.56 -15.80 11.85
N LEU A 146 6.97 -15.32 13.04
CA LEU A 146 8.35 -14.95 13.34
C LEU A 146 9.29 -16.15 13.32
N THR A 147 8.84 -17.30 13.84
CA THR A 147 9.60 -18.56 13.80
C THR A 147 9.83 -19.01 12.35
N ALA A 148 8.78 -18.99 11.51
CA ALA A 148 8.88 -19.34 10.09
C ALA A 148 9.83 -18.40 9.32
N MET A 149 9.96 -17.15 9.77
CA MET A 149 10.84 -16.15 9.19
C MET A 149 12.28 -16.18 9.76
N GLY A 150 12.51 -16.89 10.86
CA GLY A 150 13.77 -16.86 11.59
C GLY A 150 14.10 -15.49 12.18
N LEU A 151 13.08 -14.73 12.60
CA LEU A 151 13.22 -13.40 13.19
C LEU A 151 12.80 -13.42 14.67
N PRO A 152 13.47 -12.67 15.56
CA PRO A 152 13.10 -12.62 16.98
C PRO A 152 11.98 -11.60 17.28
N LEU A 153 11.77 -10.64 16.38
CA LEU A 153 10.87 -9.50 16.54
C LEU A 153 10.23 -9.15 15.19
N TYR A 154 9.07 -8.50 15.22
CA TYR A 154 8.45 -7.96 14.02
C TYR A 154 8.87 -6.51 13.76
N PHE A 155 8.57 -6.04 12.55
CA PHE A 155 8.85 -4.70 12.07
C PHE A 155 7.56 -3.99 11.71
N GLY A 156 7.62 -2.67 11.78
CA GLY A 156 6.54 -1.74 11.50
C GLY A 156 6.81 -0.88 10.29
N GLY A 157 5.76 -0.43 9.60
CA GLY A 157 5.90 0.42 8.42
C GLY A 157 4.61 1.05 7.95
N GLN A 158 4.73 2.02 7.05
CA GLN A 158 3.60 2.56 6.29
C GLN A 158 3.00 1.49 5.37
N ALA A 159 1.66 1.38 5.32
CA ALA A 159 0.93 0.45 4.46
C ALA A 159 0.98 0.84 2.96
N GLU A 160 0.70 2.11 2.69
CA GLU A 160 0.46 2.64 1.36
C GLU A 160 1.75 2.71 0.54
N GLY A 161 1.67 2.34 -0.73
CA GLY A 161 2.81 2.39 -1.65
C GLY A 161 3.85 1.32 -1.43
N GLN A 162 3.60 0.35 -0.54
CA GLN A 162 4.44 -0.84 -0.47
C GLN A 162 4.36 -1.59 -1.81
N PHE A 163 5.49 -2.06 -2.31
CA PHE A 163 5.50 -2.92 -3.49
C PHE A 163 6.44 -4.10 -3.35
N PHE A 164 6.11 -5.18 -4.05
CA PHE A 164 6.81 -6.45 -3.97
C PHE A 164 6.86 -7.10 -5.35
N SER A 165 7.91 -7.85 -5.64
CA SER A 165 7.88 -8.83 -6.72
C SER A 165 6.84 -9.90 -6.45
N LYS A 166 6.26 -10.45 -7.51
CA LYS A 166 5.31 -11.56 -7.43
C LYS A 166 5.83 -12.71 -6.58
N SER A 167 7.13 -13.04 -6.68
CA SER A 167 7.77 -14.08 -5.88
C SER A 167 7.81 -13.76 -4.38
N ILE A 168 8.15 -12.52 -4.01
CA ILE A 168 8.19 -12.10 -2.61
C ILE A 168 6.78 -12.03 -2.04
N PHE A 169 5.82 -11.48 -2.79
CA PHE A 169 4.44 -11.43 -2.32
C PHE A 169 3.81 -12.82 -2.22
N SER A 170 4.15 -13.76 -3.13
CA SER A 170 3.73 -15.15 -2.99
C SER A 170 4.26 -15.80 -1.71
N HIS A 171 5.50 -15.48 -1.32
CA HIS A 171 6.05 -15.96 -0.04
C HIS A 171 5.34 -15.33 1.15
N LEU A 172 5.09 -14.02 1.11
CA LEU A 172 4.29 -13.30 2.10
C LEU A 172 2.89 -13.91 2.25
N THR A 173 2.20 -14.15 1.14
CA THR A 173 0.86 -14.76 1.10
C THR A 173 0.86 -16.13 1.78
N ARG A 174 1.84 -16.99 1.48
CA ARG A 174 1.97 -18.30 2.12
C ARG A 174 2.11 -18.16 3.64
N LEU A 175 3.05 -17.33 4.09
CA LEU A 175 3.29 -17.08 5.52
C LEU A 175 2.06 -16.49 6.21
N PHE A 176 1.33 -15.60 5.53
CA PHE A 176 0.12 -15.01 6.06
C PHE A 176 -0.94 -16.08 6.30
N ILE A 177 -1.24 -16.91 5.31
CA ILE A 177 -2.26 -17.97 5.40
C ILE A 177 -1.89 -19.04 6.44
N GLU A 178 -0.60 -19.36 6.57
CA GLU A 178 -0.12 -20.35 7.54
C GLU A 178 -0.28 -19.90 9.00
N ASN A 179 -0.32 -18.59 9.26
CA ASN A 179 -0.21 -18.04 10.62
C ASN A 179 -1.37 -17.14 11.04
N PHE A 180 -2.06 -16.50 10.10
CA PHE A 180 -3.12 -15.52 10.34
C PHE A 180 -4.40 -15.92 9.60
N PRO A 181 -5.58 -15.60 10.15
CA PRO A 181 -6.83 -15.89 9.47
C PRO A 181 -7.07 -14.93 8.30
N MET A 182 -7.83 -15.39 7.29
CA MET A 182 -8.30 -14.55 6.15
C MET A 182 -9.43 -13.59 6.56
N LYS A 183 -9.23 -12.85 7.65
CA LYS A 183 -10.17 -11.88 8.24
C LYS A 183 -9.38 -10.88 9.11
N PRO A 184 -10.02 -9.80 9.61
CA PRO A 184 -9.35 -8.85 10.49
C PRO A 184 -8.76 -9.52 11.74
N CYS A 185 -7.56 -9.07 12.14
CA CYS A 185 -6.74 -9.70 13.17
C CYS A 185 -6.59 -8.84 14.45
N GLY A 186 -7.27 -7.69 14.52
CA GLY A 186 -7.22 -6.77 15.66
C GLY A 186 -5.94 -5.94 15.73
N PHE A 187 -5.18 -5.87 14.63
CA PHE A 187 -4.03 -4.98 14.45
C PHE A 187 -3.82 -4.71 12.96
N PRO A 188 -3.16 -3.61 12.56
CA PRO A 188 -2.96 -3.26 11.16
C PRO A 188 -1.92 -4.18 10.49
N THR A 189 -2.37 -5.36 10.06
CA THR A 189 -1.54 -6.42 9.47
C THR A 189 -0.71 -5.93 8.28
N GLU A 190 -1.23 -5.02 7.47
CA GLU A 190 -0.54 -4.43 6.32
C GLU A 190 0.65 -3.54 6.71
N GLN A 191 0.65 -3.03 7.94
CA GLN A 191 1.71 -2.21 8.53
C GLN A 191 2.73 -3.05 9.32
N VAL A 192 2.50 -4.36 9.47
CA VAL A 192 3.37 -5.28 10.23
C VAL A 192 3.94 -6.40 9.35
N ILE A 193 3.08 -7.11 8.62
CA ILE A 193 3.46 -8.31 7.88
C ILE A 193 4.40 -7.98 6.73
N GLY A 194 4.04 -7.01 5.87
CA GLY A 194 4.89 -6.54 4.77
C GLY A 194 6.27 -6.06 5.25
N PRO A 195 6.33 -5.13 6.23
CA PRO A 195 7.59 -4.68 6.82
C PRO A 195 8.44 -5.79 7.46
N THR A 196 7.82 -6.74 8.15
CA THR A 196 8.55 -7.87 8.77
C THR A 196 9.13 -8.81 7.72
N VAL A 197 8.38 -9.09 6.65
CA VAL A 197 8.90 -9.83 5.49
C VAL A 197 10.07 -9.06 4.87
N ALA A 198 9.90 -7.76 4.60
CA ALA A 198 10.94 -6.92 4.02
C ALA A 198 12.24 -6.92 4.83
N ALA A 199 12.16 -6.83 6.16
CA ALA A 199 13.32 -6.85 7.05
C ALA A 199 14.17 -8.11 6.87
N ARG A 200 13.54 -9.29 6.68
CA ARG A 200 14.28 -10.53 6.37
C ARG A 200 15.04 -10.43 5.05
N TYR A 201 14.43 -9.86 4.02
CA TYR A 201 15.07 -9.67 2.71
C TYR A 201 16.21 -8.64 2.77
N PHE A 202 16.09 -7.59 3.59
CA PHE A 202 17.16 -6.60 3.80
C PHE A 202 18.37 -7.22 4.49
N VAL A 203 18.15 -8.06 5.50
CA VAL A 203 19.23 -8.81 6.17
C VAL A 203 19.94 -9.78 5.21
N THR A 204 19.24 -10.35 4.24
CA THR A 204 19.83 -11.24 3.21
C THR A 204 20.42 -10.51 2.00
N ARG A 205 20.68 -9.19 2.10
CA ARG A 205 21.30 -8.32 1.08
C ARG A 205 20.46 -8.09 -0.19
N THR A 206 19.14 -8.01 -0.04
CA THR A 206 18.25 -7.60 -1.13
C THR A 206 18.18 -6.07 -1.22
N ASP A 207 18.37 -5.50 -2.42
CA ASP A 207 18.19 -4.06 -2.66
C ASP A 207 16.73 -3.64 -2.43
N GLY A 208 16.49 -2.90 -1.36
CA GLY A 208 15.18 -2.33 -1.01
C GLY A 208 15.15 -0.82 -1.16
N VAL A 209 13.95 -0.28 -1.37
CA VAL A 209 13.72 1.18 -1.38
C VAL A 209 12.55 1.57 -0.48
N PRO A 210 12.39 2.86 -0.13
CA PRO A 210 11.16 3.34 0.50
C PRO A 210 9.90 3.04 -0.34
N PRO A 211 8.71 3.02 0.28
CA PRO A 211 7.45 2.89 -0.45
C PRO A 211 7.27 4.08 -1.40
N VAL A 212 6.47 3.89 -2.46
CA VAL A 212 6.31 4.88 -3.54
C VAL A 212 5.34 6.01 -3.20
N THR A 213 4.71 5.97 -2.03
CA THR A 213 3.65 6.92 -1.67
C THR A 213 4.08 7.81 -0.52
N LEU A 214 4.02 9.12 -0.69
CA LEU A 214 4.21 10.06 0.40
C LEU A 214 2.96 10.12 1.28
N SER A 215 3.09 9.71 2.54
CA SER A 215 2.02 9.79 3.53
C SER A 215 2.27 10.86 4.60
N ASN A 216 1.17 11.50 5.03
CA ASN A 216 1.15 12.41 6.17
C ASN A 216 0.53 11.80 7.44
N LYS A 217 0.29 10.48 7.50
CA LYS A 217 -0.22 9.81 8.70
C LYS A 217 0.64 10.03 9.94
N SER A 218 1.96 10.08 9.75
CA SER A 218 2.92 10.20 10.85
C SER A 218 3.47 11.59 11.11
N ASN A 219 2.98 12.60 10.40
CA ASN A 219 3.53 13.94 10.44
C ASN A 219 2.47 15.02 10.18
N THR A 220 2.84 16.28 10.32
CA THR A 220 1.93 17.43 10.15
C THR A 220 1.92 17.97 8.73
N LEU A 221 2.42 17.24 7.74
CA LEU A 221 2.45 17.69 6.35
C LEU A 221 1.02 17.86 5.82
N VAL A 222 0.74 19.02 5.23
CA VAL A 222 -0.46 19.22 4.42
C VAL A 222 -0.08 18.95 2.97
N ILE A 223 -0.80 18.06 2.30
CA ILE A 223 -0.60 17.79 0.88
C ILE A 223 -1.21 18.95 0.09
N SER A 224 -0.36 19.81 -0.45
CA SER A 224 -0.72 20.98 -1.26
C SER A 224 -0.13 20.89 -2.67
N ASP A 225 -0.54 21.80 -3.56
CA ASP A 225 0.00 21.94 -4.92
C ASP A 225 1.53 22.08 -4.92
N ASP A 226 2.10 22.83 -3.98
CA ASP A 226 3.56 22.98 -3.82
C ASP A 226 4.23 21.65 -3.44
N VAL A 227 3.61 20.88 -2.53
CA VAL A 227 4.11 19.55 -2.15
C VAL A 227 4.08 18.61 -3.35
N ILE A 228 2.98 18.62 -4.11
CA ILE A 228 2.84 17.85 -5.34
C ILE A 228 3.92 18.26 -6.36
N ALA A 229 4.11 19.55 -6.61
CA ALA A 229 5.14 20.06 -7.52
C ALA A 229 6.54 19.59 -7.13
N ARG A 230 6.85 19.56 -5.82
CA ARG A 230 8.12 19.03 -5.31
C ARG A 230 8.26 17.52 -5.52
N VAL A 231 7.23 16.73 -5.23
CA VAL A 231 7.20 15.29 -5.50
C VAL A 231 7.43 15.02 -6.99
N ARG A 232 6.75 15.76 -7.87
CA ARG A 232 6.88 15.67 -9.33
C ARG A 232 8.28 16.01 -9.81
N SER A 233 8.91 17.04 -9.24
CA SER A 233 10.30 17.39 -9.58
C SER A 233 11.30 16.28 -9.22
N GLY A 234 10.93 15.41 -8.26
CA GLY A 234 11.79 14.36 -7.72
C GLY A 234 13.03 14.88 -6.97
N LYS A 235 13.08 16.18 -6.64
CA LYS A 235 14.25 16.86 -6.09
C LYS A 235 13.97 17.49 -4.72
N GLY A 236 15.00 17.50 -3.88
CA GLY A 236 15.00 18.15 -2.57
C GLY A 236 14.36 17.31 -1.46
N THR A 237 14.14 17.97 -0.32
CA THR A 237 13.73 17.30 0.93
C THR A 237 12.50 17.97 1.54
N ILE A 238 11.41 17.23 1.75
CA ILE A 238 10.23 17.75 2.45
C ILE A 238 10.46 17.62 3.96
N PHE A 239 10.16 18.68 4.70
CA PHE A 239 10.24 18.71 6.16
C PHE A 239 8.85 18.89 6.74
N ALA A 240 8.54 18.12 7.77
CA ALA A 240 7.31 18.22 8.54
C ALA A 240 7.58 17.72 9.97
N LYS A 241 6.80 18.21 10.94
CA LYS A 241 6.91 17.76 12.32
C LYS A 241 6.33 16.35 12.44
N ARG A 242 7.06 15.44 13.08
CA ARG A 242 6.54 14.11 13.44
C ARG A 242 5.39 14.27 14.44
N ARG A 243 4.31 13.51 14.27
CA ARG A 243 3.23 13.43 15.26
C ARG A 243 3.74 12.60 16.47
N PRO A 244 3.48 13.02 17.71
CA PRO A 244 3.73 12.17 18.88
C PRO A 244 3.06 10.80 18.70
N GLY A 245 3.75 9.74 19.09
CA GLY A 245 3.26 8.37 18.95
C GLY A 245 3.09 7.84 17.52
N ALA A 246 3.68 8.50 16.52
CA ALA A 246 3.65 7.98 15.15
C ALA A 246 5.02 7.43 14.72
N LEU A 247 5.05 6.48 13.78
CA LEU A 247 6.29 5.97 13.19
C LEU A 247 7.09 7.10 12.49
N ARG A 248 8.41 6.97 12.39
CA ARG A 248 9.18 7.90 11.56
C ARG A 248 8.73 7.77 10.09
N SER A 249 8.46 8.87 9.39
CA SER A 249 8.16 8.78 7.96
C SER A 249 9.42 8.39 7.16
N PRO A 250 9.30 7.51 6.16
CA PRO A 250 10.43 7.15 5.29
C PRO A 250 10.81 8.27 4.30
N HIS A 251 9.96 9.29 4.12
CA HIS A 251 10.17 10.38 3.13
C HIS A 251 10.49 11.73 3.75
N ILE A 252 10.00 12.01 4.97
CA ILE A 252 10.22 13.31 5.64
C ILE A 252 11.67 13.43 6.12
N GLY A 253 12.33 14.55 5.77
CA GLY A 253 13.73 14.80 6.09
C GLY A 253 14.71 13.98 5.25
N ALA A 254 14.22 13.24 4.24
CA ALA A 254 15.03 12.42 3.35
C ALA A 254 15.00 12.95 1.90
N SER A 255 16.13 12.91 1.20
CA SER A 255 16.24 13.30 -0.21
C SER A 255 15.87 12.14 -1.14
N VAL A 256 14.64 11.64 -1.01
CA VAL A 256 14.16 10.40 -1.66
C VAL A 256 12.98 10.62 -2.62
N LEU A 257 12.60 11.87 -2.89
CA LEU A 257 11.42 12.21 -3.70
C LEU A 257 11.45 11.65 -5.13
N LYS A 258 12.63 11.32 -5.66
CA LYS A 258 12.78 10.61 -6.94
C LYS A 258 11.94 9.32 -6.96
N GLY A 259 11.88 8.59 -5.84
CA GLY A 259 11.13 7.34 -5.68
C GLY A 259 9.68 7.49 -5.24
N VAL A 260 9.16 8.72 -5.09
CA VAL A 260 7.78 8.98 -4.64
C VAL A 260 6.91 9.33 -5.85
N PHE A 261 5.86 8.54 -6.13
CA PHE A 261 4.99 8.68 -7.30
C PHE A 261 3.54 9.04 -6.95
N SER A 262 3.13 8.80 -5.71
CA SER A 262 1.77 9.08 -5.23
C SER A 262 1.76 9.78 -3.89
N VAL A 263 0.60 10.32 -3.53
CA VAL A 263 0.31 10.94 -2.23
C VAL A 263 -0.98 10.33 -1.66
N THR A 264 -1.03 10.12 -0.34
CA THR A 264 -2.24 9.65 0.37
C THR A 264 -3.13 10.81 0.84
N HIS A 265 -4.30 10.47 1.38
CA HIS A 265 -5.22 11.40 2.01
C HIS A 265 -5.70 12.52 1.07
N VAL A 266 -5.83 12.19 -0.22
CA VAL A 266 -6.57 13.04 -1.15
C VAL A 266 -8.05 12.92 -0.77
N PRO A 267 -8.75 14.05 -0.50
CA PRO A 267 -10.14 14.01 -0.10
C PRO A 267 -11.02 13.19 -1.05
N ARG A 268 -11.98 12.47 -0.47
CA ARG A 268 -12.93 11.58 -1.15
C ARG A 268 -14.13 12.35 -1.69
N GLU A 269 -13.86 13.52 -2.26
CA GLU A 269 -14.84 14.46 -2.78
C GLU A 269 -14.17 15.39 -3.80
N ASP A 270 -14.97 16.11 -4.58
CA ASP A 270 -14.41 17.15 -5.45
C ASP A 270 -13.86 18.30 -4.61
N CYS A 271 -12.56 18.58 -4.77
CA CYS A 271 -11.85 19.61 -4.04
C CYS A 271 -10.71 20.16 -4.90
N ASP A 272 -10.11 21.28 -4.48
CA ASP A 272 -9.01 21.91 -5.23
C ASP A 272 -7.84 20.96 -5.46
N LEU A 273 -7.49 20.14 -4.46
CA LEU A 273 -6.40 19.17 -4.57
C LEU A 273 -6.69 18.10 -5.64
N ARG A 274 -7.91 17.55 -5.66
CA ARG A 274 -8.30 16.53 -6.65
C ARG A 274 -8.42 17.15 -8.05
N ARG A 275 -8.96 18.37 -8.17
CA ARG A 275 -8.98 19.13 -9.43
C ARG A 275 -7.57 19.46 -9.94
N HIS A 276 -6.64 19.79 -9.04
CA HIS A 276 -5.24 19.98 -9.37
C HIS A 276 -4.61 18.69 -9.90
N ILE A 277 -4.78 17.55 -9.21
CA ILE A 277 -4.23 16.27 -9.68
C ILE A 277 -4.81 15.88 -11.05
N ARG A 278 -6.12 16.07 -11.26
CA ARG A 278 -6.75 15.84 -12.57
C ARG A 278 -6.17 16.73 -13.66
N SER A 279 -5.84 17.99 -13.35
CA SER A 279 -5.22 18.89 -14.33
C SER A 279 -3.80 18.49 -14.72
N LEU A 280 -3.19 17.53 -14.02
CA LEU A 280 -1.90 16.95 -14.41
C LEU A 280 -2.04 15.87 -15.50
N MET A 281 -3.27 15.42 -15.78
CA MET A 281 -3.59 14.38 -16.76
C MET A 281 -3.83 14.97 -18.15
N ILE A 282 -2.77 15.48 -18.81
CA ILE A 282 -2.82 16.19 -20.10
C ILE A 282 -2.11 15.41 -21.21
#